data_AF-A0ABD4WI08-F1
#
_entry.id   AF-A0ABD4WI08-F1
#
_cell.length_a   1.000
_cell.length_b   1.000
_cell.length_c   1.000
_cell.angle_alpha   90.00
_cell.angle_beta   90.00
_cell.angle_gamma   90.00
#
_symmetry.space_group_name_H-M   'P 1'
#
loop_
_entity.id
_entity.type
_entity.pdbx_description
1 polymer ?
#
loop_
_entity_poly.entity_id
_entity_poly.type
_entity_poly.pdbx_seq_one_letter_code
_entity_poly.pdbx_strand_id
1 'polypeptide(L)' 'MQMYELEPLINNLHKKDRNSWEQARMIAYVIAQCNSTKKLKPTDIMQFTWDNDTTEETSISNEDIKRLKEKAKQYTIHN' A
#
# COMPACT_ATOMS: atom_id res chain seq x y z
N MET A 1 -21.62 -3.33 -9.57
CA MET A 1 -20.87 -2.94 -8.37
C MET A 1 -21.69 -3.42 -7.19
N GLN A 2 -21.19 -4.43 -6.48
CA GLN A 2 -21.88 -5.02 -5.33
C GLN A 2 -21.57 -4.22 -4.06
N MET A 3 -22.44 -4.26 -3.05
CA MET A 3 -22.26 -3.46 -1.83
C MET A 3 -20.94 -3.77 -1.09
N TYR A 4 -20.47 -5.02 -1.14
CA TYR A 4 -19.19 -5.41 -0.55
C TYR A 4 -17.96 -4.91 -1.34
N GLU A 5 -18.14 -4.42 -2.57
CA GLU A 5 -17.06 -3.85 -3.38
C GLU A 5 -16.87 -2.36 -3.12
N LEU A 6 -17.84 -1.69 -2.50
CA LEU A 6 -17.77 -0.26 -2.21
C LEU A 6 -16.74 0.09 -1.13
N GLU A 7 -16.72 -0.66 -0.02
CA GLU A 7 -15.77 -0.44 1.06
C GLU A 7 -14.29 -0.50 0.60
N PRO A 8 -13.85 -1.55 -0.13
CA PRO A 8 -12.47 -1.59 -0.62
C PRO A 8 -12.18 -0.51 -1.67
N LEU A 9 -13.16 -0.11 -2.49
CA LEU A 9 -12.99 0.99 -3.44
C LEU A 9 -12.78 2.33 -2.75
N ILE A 10 -13.60 2.66 -1.74
CA ILE A 10 -13.47 3.90 -0.96
C ILE A 10 -12.12 3.91 -0.23
N ASN A 11 -11.75 2.79 0.39
CA ASN A 11 -10.48 2.67 1.12
C ASN A 11 -9.26 2.83 0.20
N ASN A 12 -9.33 2.38 -1.05
CA ASN A 12 -8.24 2.48 -2.02
C ASN A 12 -8.34 3.69 -2.97
N LEU A 13 -9.32 4.57 -2.79
CA LEU A 13 -9.57 5.69 -3.71
C LEU A 13 -8.36 6.62 -3.83
N HIS A 14 -7.63 6.83 -2.73
CA HIS A 14 -6.41 7.63 -2.68
C HIS A 14 -5.28 7.10 -3.59
N LYS A 15 -5.33 5.82 -3.99
CA LYS A 15 -4.34 5.22 -4.91
C LYS A 15 -4.60 5.56 -6.37
N LYS A 16 -5.79 6.09 -6.71
CA LYS A 16 -6.15 6.42 -8.09
C LYS A 16 -5.17 7.43 -8.70
N ASP A 17 -4.83 8.47 -7.94
CA ASP A 17 -3.96 9.54 -8.43
C ASP A 17 -2.47 9.24 -8.24
N ARG A 18 -2.13 8.07 -7.70
CA ARG A 18 -0.75 7.65 -7.43
C ARG A 18 0.14 7.80 -8.67
N ASN A 19 -0.33 7.33 -9.83
CA ASN A 19 0.44 7.43 -11.08
C ASN A 19 0.72 8.88 -11.48
N SER A 20 -0.26 9.76 -11.32
CA SER A 20 -0.09 11.19 -11.63
C SER A 20 0.92 11.84 -10.70
N TRP A 21 0.88 11.50 -9.41
CA TRP A 21 1.86 11.96 -8.42
C TRP A 21 3.28 11.43 -8.69
N GLU A 22 3.41 10.17 -9.12
CA GLU A 22 4.69 9.59 -9.53
C GLU A 22 5.24 10.24 -10.81
N GLN A 23 4.38 10.56 -11.78
CA GLN A 23 4.79 11.27 -12.99
C GLN A 23 5.30 12.67 -12.65
N ALA A 24 4.59 13.39 -11.78
CA ALA A 24 5.02 14.71 -11.29
C ALA A 24 6.37 14.61 -10.55
N ARG A 25 6.54 13.60 -9.69
CA ARG A 25 7.80 13.31 -8.99
C ARG A 25 8.96 13.10 -9.96
N MET A 26 8.73 12.32 -11.02
CA MET A 26 9.75 12.03 -12.03
C MET A 26 10.17 13.29 -12.79
N ILE A 27 9.21 14.12 -13.21
CA ILE A 27 9.51 15.39 -13.90
C ILE A 27 10.34 16.31 -13.00
N ALA A 28 9.93 16.48 -11.75
CA ALA A 28 10.65 17.30 -10.77
C ALA A 28 12.06 16.75 -10.49
N TYR A 29 12.21 15.42 -10.38
CA TYR A 29 13.49 14.75 -10.21
C TYR A 29 14.44 14.99 -11.39
N VAL A 30 13.96 14.85 -12.63
CA VAL A 30 14.80 15.10 -13.83
C VAL A 30 15.29 16.54 -13.84
N ILE A 31 14.41 17.51 -13.59
CA ILE A 31 14.77 18.93 -13.53
C ILE A 31 15.81 19.17 -12.42
N ALA A 32 15.57 18.66 -11.22
CA ALA A 32 16.48 18.85 -10.08
C ALA A 32 17.84 18.17 -10.34
N GLN A 33 17.87 16.97 -10.91
CA GLN A 33 19.09 16.22 -11.18
C GLN A 33 19.92 16.87 -12.30
N CYS A 34 19.28 17.46 -13.32
CA CYS A 34 19.99 18.20 -14.37
C CYS A 34 20.63 19.50 -13.86
N ASN A 35 20.07 20.12 -12.81
CA ASN A 35 20.56 21.37 -12.24
C ASN A 35 21.42 21.19 -10.98
N SER A 36 21.65 19.93 -10.57
CA SER A 36 22.39 19.58 -9.36
C SER A 36 23.62 18.74 -9.71
N THR A 37 24.73 18.99 -9.02
CA THR A 37 25.92 18.13 -9.07
C THR A 37 25.83 16.93 -8.13
N LYS A 38 24.84 16.91 -7.23
CA LYS A 38 24.59 15.81 -6.31
C LYS A 38 23.74 14.74 -6.99
N LYS A 39 24.00 13.46 -6.68
CA LYS A 39 23.11 12.36 -7.03
C LYS A 39 21.92 12.37 -6.08
N LEU A 40 20.78 12.81 -6.58
CA LEU A 40 19.52 12.83 -5.85
C LEU A 40 18.80 11.50 -6.04
N LYS A 41 17.90 11.17 -5.12
CA LYS A 41 16.89 10.14 -5.30
C LYS A 41 15.52 10.80 -5.52
N PRO A 42 14.58 10.17 -6.22
CA PRO A 42 13.22 10.69 -6.35
C PRO A 42 12.54 10.97 -5.00
N THR A 43 12.84 10.18 -3.97
CA THR A 43 12.37 10.35 -2.58
C THR A 43 12.93 11.60 -1.90
N ASP A 44 14.04 12.15 -2.38
CA ASP A 44 14.62 13.40 -1.85
C ASP A 44 13.85 14.63 -2.37
N ILE A 45 13.10 14.48 -3.46
CA ILE A 45 12.28 15.54 -4.06
C ILE A 45 10.91 15.59 -3.41
N MET A 46 10.27 14.43 -3.28
CA MET A 46 8.93 14.30 -2.74
C MET A 46 8.75 12.91 -2.12
N GLN A 47 8.38 12.91 -0.84
CA GLN A 47 8.09 11.71 -0.07
C GLN A 47 6.58 11.47 -0.05
N PHE A 48 6.17 10.25 -0.36
CA PHE A 48 4.79 9.80 -0.30
C PHE A 48 4.57 8.82 0.84
N THR A 49 3.31 8.70 1.26
CA THR A 49 2.91 7.79 2.35
C THR A 49 3.17 6.32 2.01
N TRP A 50 3.27 5.97 0.72
CA TRP A 50 3.55 4.62 0.23
C TRP A 50 5.02 4.37 -0.12
N ASP A 51 5.93 5.33 0.11
CA ASP A 51 7.37 5.07 -0.04
C ASP A 51 7.95 4.31 1.16
N ASN A 52 7.24 4.33 2.30
CA ASN A 52 7.59 3.55 3.46
C ASN A 52 7.05 2.14 3.31
N ASP A 53 7.95 1.16 3.22
CA ASP A 53 7.66 -0.27 3.38
C ASP A 53 7.35 -0.61 4.86
N THR A 54 6.61 0.24 5.57
CA THR A 54 5.74 -0.26 6.65
C THR A 54 4.55 -0.96 6.00
N THR A 55 4.83 -1.98 5.18
CA THR A 55 4.00 -3.18 5.22
C THR A 55 3.98 -3.58 6.68
N GLU A 56 2.94 -3.20 7.41
CA GLU A 56 2.49 -3.99 8.54
C GLU A 56 2.61 -5.44 8.08
N GLU A 57 3.54 -6.18 8.68
CA GLU A 57 3.85 -7.50 8.21
C GLU A 57 2.54 -8.26 8.07
N THR A 58 2.17 -8.66 6.86
CA THR A 58 1.16 -9.71 6.65
C THR A 58 1.70 -11.07 7.12
N SER A 59 2.54 -11.08 8.15
CA SER A 59 2.93 -12.25 8.92
C SER A 59 1.77 -12.53 9.87
N ILE A 60 0.81 -13.32 9.39
CA ILE A 60 -0.18 -13.92 10.30
C ILE A 60 0.63 -14.68 11.35
N SER A 61 0.57 -14.26 12.61
CA SER A 61 1.24 -14.96 13.69
C SER A 61 0.74 -16.41 13.75
N ASN A 62 1.60 -17.34 14.16
CA ASN A 62 1.20 -18.73 14.37
C ASN A 62 -0.03 -18.84 15.32
N GLU A 63 -0.19 -17.86 16.21
CA GLU A 63 -1.35 -17.72 17.09
C GLU A 63 -2.64 -17.38 16.33
N ASP A 64 -2.57 -16.46 15.36
CA ASP A 64 -3.70 -16.12 14.50
C ASP A 64 -4.10 -17.30 13.60
N ILE A 65 -3.12 -18.08 13.11
CA ILE A 65 -3.38 -19.32 12.35
C ILE A 65 -4.15 -20.32 13.23
N LYS A 66 -3.76 -20.48 14.50
CA LYS A 66 -4.43 -21.39 15.43
C LYS A 66 -5.85 -20.92 15.75
N ARG A 67 -6.05 -19.62 16.01
CA ARG A 67 -7.37 -19.02 16.23
C ARG A 67 -8.30 -19.22 15.03
N LEU A 68 -7.79 -18.99 13.81
CA LEU A 68 -8.57 -19.15 12.58
C LEU A 68 -8.96 -20.61 12.34
N LYS A 69 -8.07 -21.58 12.61
CA LYS A 69 -8.38 -23.01 12.53
C LYS A 69 -9.47 -23.43 13.53
N GLU A 70 -9.41 -22.94 14.77
CA GLU A 70 -10.42 -23.22 15.78
C GLU A 70 -11.79 -22.65 15.38
N LYS A 71 -11.80 -21.42 14.88
CA LYS A 71 -13.00 -20.75 14.40
C LYS A 71 -13.62 -21.48 13.20
N ALA A 72 -12.81 -21.97 12.26
CA ALA A 72 -13.28 -22.74 11.12
C ALA A 72 -13.97 -24.06 11.54
N LYS A 73 -13.39 -24.78 12.52
CA LYS A 73 -13.99 -26.02 13.05
C LYS A 73 -15.38 -25.79 13.64
N GLN A 74 -15.61 -24.69 14.35
CA GLN A 74 -16.92 -24.36 14.92
C GLN A 74 -18.02 -24.23 13.86
N TYR A 75 -17.67 -23.69 12.68
CA TYR A 75 -18.62 -23.57 11.56
C TYR A 75 -18.84 -24.89 10.81
N THR A 76 -17.86 -25.81 10.80
CA THR A 76 -18.01 -27.14 10.18
C THR A 76 -18.89 -28.08 11.00
N ILE A 77 -18.98 -27.89 12.33
CA ILE A 77 -19.77 -28.74 13.22
C ILE A 77 -21.27 -28.40 13.17
N HIS A 78 -21.65 -27.26 12.59
CA HIS A 78 -23.04 -26.79 12.54
C HIS A 78 -23.78 -27.14 11.24
N ASN A 79 -23.34 -28.18 10.52
CA ASN A 79 -23.98 -28.68 9.29
C ASN A 79 -24.22 -30.18 9.37
#